data_AF-A0A4Y3QYB2-F1
#
_entry.id   AF-A0A4Y3QYB2-F1
#
_cell.length_a   1.000
_cell.length_b   1.000
_cell.length_c   1.000
_cell.angle_alpha   90.00
_cell.angle_beta   90.00
_cell.angle_gamma   90.00
#
_symmetry.space_group_name_H-M   'P 1'
#
loop_
_entity.id
_entity.type
_entity.pdbx_description
1 polymer ?
#
loop_
_entity_poly.entity_id
_entity_poly.type
_entity_poly.pdbx_seq_one_letter_code
_entity_poly.pdbx_strand_id
1 'polypeptide(L)'
;MTRKGYRRCARCERNRAERFFAGKRGRICATCKRKSRSQASHAARVQAVYGLGPGEYDALVAGQQGRCAICDGTRRQRLSVDHDHRSGVVRGLLCRRCNGRLLTAARDDPALLRRAADYLDSHPATRILGREVYVGSAPMKRGYTSPALDKRIAD
;
A
#
# COMPACT_ATOMS: atom_id res chain seq x y z
N MET A 1 -20.87 1.28 36.22
CA MET A 1 -22.24 0.86 35.83
C MET A 1 -22.42 1.06 34.33
N THR A 2 -22.91 0.05 33.58
CA THR A 2 -23.22 0.21 32.14
C THR A 2 -24.47 1.07 31.97
N ARG A 3 -24.39 2.13 31.17
CA ARG A 3 -25.53 2.99 30.81
C ARG A 3 -26.70 2.14 30.31
N LYS A 4 -27.94 2.43 30.74
CA LYS A 4 -29.15 1.74 30.26
C LYS A 4 -29.18 1.71 28.72
N GLY A 5 -29.43 0.54 28.13
CA GLY A 5 -29.39 0.32 26.68
C GLY A 5 -27.99 0.17 26.08
N TYR A 6 -26.96 0.00 26.91
CA TYR A 6 -25.59 -0.30 26.50
C TYR A 6 -25.07 -1.56 27.17
N ARG A 7 -24.21 -2.29 26.43
CA ARG A 7 -23.52 -3.48 26.91
C ARG A 7 -22.06 -3.47 26.47
N ARG A 8 -21.18 -4.05 27.29
CA ARG A 8 -19.77 -4.27 26.98
C ARG A 8 -19.61 -5.35 25.90
N CYS A 9 -18.88 -5.04 24.84
CA CYS A 9 -18.55 -6.03 23.80
C CYS A 9 -17.46 -6.97 24.28
N ALA A 10 -17.66 -8.29 24.22
CA ALA A 10 -16.68 -9.30 24.65
C ALA A 10 -15.40 -9.35 23.80
N ARG A 11 -15.34 -8.65 22.66
CA ARG A 11 -14.13 -8.59 21.80
C ARG A 11 -13.34 -7.30 21.93
N CYS A 12 -14.00 -6.15 21.76
CA CYS A 12 -13.31 -4.86 21.80
C CYS A 12 -13.42 -4.16 23.14
N GLU A 13 -14.14 -4.78 24.09
CA GLU A 13 -14.32 -4.32 25.47
C GLU A 13 -14.96 -2.94 25.65
N ARG A 14 -15.33 -2.28 24.56
CA ARG A 14 -16.05 -1.01 24.57
C ARG A 14 -17.52 -1.23 24.90
N ASN A 15 -18.10 -0.30 25.65
CA ASN A 15 -19.54 -0.18 25.80
C ASN A 15 -20.16 0.25 24.45
N ARG A 16 -21.11 -0.53 23.96
CA ARG A 16 -21.83 -0.27 22.71
C ARG A 16 -23.32 -0.29 23.00
N ALA A 17 -24.09 0.51 22.28
CA ALA A 17 -25.55 0.44 22.35
C ALA A 17 -26.04 -0.97 21.97
N GLU A 18 -27.07 -1.45 22.65
CA GLU A 18 -27.62 -2.81 22.48
C GLU A 18 -28.03 -3.10 21.02
N ARG A 19 -28.50 -2.08 20.28
CA ARG A 19 -28.81 -2.17 18.84
C ARG A 19 -27.65 -2.64 17.96
N PHE A 20 -26.41 -2.50 18.42
CA PHE A 20 -25.24 -2.98 17.68
C PHE A 20 -24.91 -4.44 17.97
N PHE A 21 -25.71 -5.16 18.75
CA PHE A 21 -25.52 -6.59 18.99
C PHE A 21 -26.61 -7.39 18.26
N ALA A 22 -26.26 -8.59 17.81
CA ALA A 22 -27.25 -9.49 17.25
C ALA A 22 -28.07 -10.13 18.38
N GLY A 23 -29.30 -9.65 18.58
CA GLY A 23 -30.23 -10.16 19.58
C GLY A 23 -29.86 -9.85 21.03
N LYS A 24 -30.78 -10.18 21.94
CA LYS A 24 -30.65 -9.92 23.38
C LYS A 24 -29.47 -10.63 24.02
N ARG A 25 -29.07 -11.82 23.54
CA ARG A 25 -27.93 -12.62 24.08
C ARG A 25 -26.59 -12.38 23.37
N GLY A 26 -26.54 -11.57 22.32
CA GLY A 26 -25.32 -11.37 21.53
C GLY A 26 -24.18 -10.71 22.33
N ARG A 27 -23.01 -11.35 22.44
CA ARG A 27 -21.88 -10.81 23.23
C ARG A 27 -20.88 -9.95 22.44
N ILE A 28 -20.96 -9.95 21.11
CA ILE A 28 -20.02 -9.25 20.23
C ILE A 28 -20.77 -8.20 19.39
N CYS A 29 -20.25 -6.97 19.36
CA CYS A 29 -20.85 -5.88 18.58
C CYS A 29 -20.68 -6.09 17.06
N ALA A 30 -21.56 -5.48 16.28
CA ALA A 30 -21.65 -5.61 14.83
C ALA A 30 -20.35 -5.20 14.13
N THR A 31 -19.68 -4.15 14.62
CA THR A 31 -18.38 -3.72 14.09
C THR A 31 -17.31 -4.81 14.26
N CYS A 32 -17.26 -5.43 15.43
CA CYS A 32 -16.33 -6.53 15.71
C CYS A 32 -16.64 -7.77 14.85
N LYS A 33 -17.93 -8.13 14.71
CA LYS A 33 -18.36 -9.22 13.83
C LYS A 33 -17.98 -8.95 12.38
N ARG A 34 -18.24 -7.74 11.88
CA ARG A 34 -17.87 -7.32 10.52
C ARG A 34 -16.36 -7.40 10.29
N LYS A 35 -15.55 -6.96 11.26
CA LYS A 35 -14.08 -7.04 11.17
C LYS A 35 -13.61 -8.49 11.03
N SER A 36 -14.08 -9.41 11.87
CA SER A 36 -13.67 -10.81 11.74
C SER A 36 -14.16 -11.50 10.50
N ARG A 37 -15.40 -11.21 10.07
CA ARG A 37 -15.87 -11.70 8.76
C ARG A 37 -14.94 -11.21 7.64
N SER A 38 -14.59 -9.91 7.63
CA SER A 38 -13.65 -9.37 6.65
C SER A 38 -12.26 -10.00 6.74
N GLN A 39 -11.77 -10.33 7.94
CA GLN A 39 -10.50 -11.05 8.13
C GLN A 39 -10.58 -12.47 7.56
N ALA A 40 -11.61 -13.23 7.93
CA ALA A 40 -11.82 -14.59 7.43
C ALA A 40 -11.98 -14.63 5.90
N SER A 41 -12.82 -13.76 5.32
CA SER A 41 -12.98 -13.66 3.87
C SER A 41 -11.68 -13.25 3.16
N HIS A 42 -10.88 -12.39 3.78
CA HIS A 42 -9.58 -12.02 3.24
C HIS A 42 -8.60 -13.19 3.25
N ALA A 43 -8.49 -13.90 4.37
CA ALA A 43 -7.61 -15.06 4.51
C ALA A 43 -8.00 -16.16 3.51
N ALA A 44 -9.28 -16.50 3.41
CA ALA A 44 -9.78 -17.48 2.45
C ALA A 44 -9.46 -17.09 1.00
N ARG A 45 -9.67 -15.83 0.63
CA ARG A 45 -9.32 -15.35 -0.72
C ARG A 45 -7.81 -15.40 -0.97
N VAL A 46 -7.01 -14.98 0.00
CA VAL A 46 -5.55 -14.96 -0.15
C VAL A 46 -5.00 -16.37 -0.35
N GLN A 47 -5.51 -17.34 0.41
CA GLN A 47 -5.17 -18.75 0.24
C GLN A 47 -5.63 -19.27 -1.13
N ALA A 48 -6.89 -19.01 -1.51
CA ALA A 48 -7.44 -19.53 -2.76
C ALA A 48 -6.79 -18.94 -4.03
N VAL A 49 -6.39 -17.67 -3.99
CA VAL A 49 -5.88 -16.95 -5.18
C VAL A 49 -4.35 -16.98 -5.26
N TYR A 50 -3.64 -16.94 -4.13
CA TYR A 50 -2.18 -16.80 -4.10
C TYR A 50 -1.47 -17.98 -3.44
N GLY A 51 -2.20 -19.00 -2.98
CA GLY A 51 -1.61 -20.17 -2.32
C GLY A 51 -1.02 -19.91 -0.93
N LEU A 52 -1.15 -18.70 -0.38
CA LEU A 52 -0.62 -18.37 0.95
C LEU A 52 -1.43 -19.06 2.05
N GLY A 53 -0.78 -19.94 2.79
CA GLY A 53 -1.32 -20.68 3.92
C GLY A 53 -1.71 -19.79 5.11
N PRO A 54 -2.31 -20.40 6.15
CA PRO A 54 -2.76 -19.67 7.33
C PRO A 54 -1.61 -18.89 7.98
N GLY A 55 -1.79 -17.57 8.14
CA GLY A 55 -0.82 -16.70 8.80
C GLY A 55 0.32 -16.19 7.91
N GLU A 56 0.56 -16.77 6.73
CA GLU A 56 1.67 -16.35 5.86
C GLU A 56 1.53 -14.92 5.35
N TYR A 57 0.30 -14.49 5.04
CA TYR A 57 0.05 -13.08 4.72
C TYR A 57 0.44 -12.15 5.88
N ASP A 58 0.12 -12.52 7.12
CA ASP A 58 0.45 -11.72 8.29
C ASP A 58 1.97 -11.75 8.56
N ALA A 59 2.65 -12.86 8.25
CA ALA A 59 4.10 -12.96 8.27
C ALA A 59 4.76 -12.02 7.23
N LEU A 60 4.21 -11.95 6.01
CA LEU A 60 4.65 -10.97 5.00
C LEU A 60 4.41 -9.53 5.45
N VAL A 61 3.26 -9.25 6.08
CA VAL A 61 2.97 -7.93 6.67
C VAL A 61 4.01 -7.59 7.73
N ALA A 62 4.32 -8.52 8.64
CA ALA A 62 5.30 -8.31 9.70
C ALA A 62 6.72 -8.13 9.14
N GLY A 63 7.15 -8.99 8.22
CA GLY A 63 8.46 -8.91 7.57
C GLY A 63 8.66 -7.62 6.77
N GLN A 64 7.58 -7.10 6.16
CA GLN A 64 7.58 -5.81 5.47
C GLN A 64 7.19 -4.61 6.38
N GLN A 65 7.10 -4.81 7.70
CA GLN A 65 6.76 -3.75 8.66
C GLN A 65 5.45 -3.00 8.34
N GLY A 66 4.49 -3.68 7.70
CA GLY A 66 3.22 -3.09 7.25
C GLY A 66 3.36 -2.06 6.13
N ARG A 67 4.47 -2.06 5.40
CA ARG A 67 4.80 -1.09 4.36
C ARG A 67 4.82 -1.71 2.97
N CYS A 68 4.56 -0.87 1.97
CA CYS A 68 4.68 -1.22 0.56
C CYS A 68 6.14 -1.50 0.21
N ALA A 69 6.46 -2.67 -0.35
CA ALA A 69 7.84 -3.02 -0.69
C ALA A 69 8.50 -2.12 -1.76
N ILE A 70 7.72 -1.32 -2.51
CA ILE A 70 8.25 -0.40 -3.52
C ILE A 70 8.39 1.03 -3.00
N CYS A 71 7.32 1.61 -2.43
CA CYS A 71 7.31 3.03 -2.08
C CYS A 71 7.50 3.29 -0.58
N ASP A 72 7.75 2.24 0.20
CA ASP A 72 7.91 2.23 1.65
C ASP A 72 6.72 2.80 2.47
N GLY A 73 5.65 3.27 1.81
CA GLY A 73 4.53 3.93 2.46
C GLY A 73 3.61 2.97 3.21
N THR A 74 3.19 3.37 4.40
CA THR A 74 2.12 2.69 5.16
C THR A 74 0.74 2.95 4.55
N ARG A 75 -0.22 2.06 4.81
CA ARG A 75 -1.59 2.18 4.28
C ARG A 75 -2.62 1.85 5.35
N ARG A 76 -3.75 2.57 5.32
CA ARG A 76 -4.94 2.23 6.11
C ARG A 76 -5.65 0.97 5.60
N GLN A 77 -5.50 0.70 4.31
CA GLN A 77 -6.06 -0.48 3.63
C GLN A 77 -5.03 -1.61 3.64
N ARG A 78 -5.49 -2.85 3.51
CA ARG A 78 -4.61 -4.00 3.33
C ARG A 78 -3.74 -3.84 2.08
N LEU A 79 -2.50 -4.29 2.15
CA LEU A 79 -1.62 -4.35 1.00
C LEU A 79 -2.05 -5.50 0.07
N SER A 80 -1.91 -5.28 -1.22
CA SER A 80 -2.15 -6.26 -2.27
C SER A 80 -1.01 -7.28 -2.31
N VAL A 81 -1.33 -8.55 -2.52
CA VAL A 81 -0.33 -9.57 -2.84
C VAL A 81 0.07 -9.40 -4.30
N ASP A 82 1.34 -9.10 -4.53
CA ASP A 82 1.96 -8.98 -5.84
C ASP A 82 2.61 -10.32 -6.22
N HIS A 83 2.53 -10.66 -7.50
CA HIS A 83 3.08 -11.90 -8.04
C HIS A 83 3.62 -11.68 -9.44
N ASP A 84 4.60 -12.48 -9.83
CA ASP A 84 5.07 -12.51 -11.21
C ASP A 84 4.00 -13.15 -12.10
N HIS A 85 3.53 -12.41 -13.11
CA HIS A 85 2.52 -12.88 -14.04
C HIS A 85 2.99 -14.02 -14.98
N ARG A 86 4.31 -14.29 -15.04
CA ARG A 86 4.85 -15.41 -15.84
C ARG A 86 4.94 -16.71 -15.04
N SER A 87 5.48 -16.63 -13.82
CA SER A 87 5.72 -17.82 -12.98
C SER A 87 4.66 -18.06 -11.91
N GLY A 88 3.82 -17.07 -11.58
CA GLY A 88 2.88 -17.11 -10.47
C GLY A 88 3.53 -16.90 -9.09
N VAL A 89 4.86 -16.76 -9.01
CA VAL A 89 5.58 -16.62 -7.74
C VAL A 89 5.18 -15.30 -7.06
N VAL A 90 4.77 -15.38 -5.79
CA VAL A 90 4.49 -14.22 -4.95
C VAL A 90 5.78 -13.44 -4.70
N ARG A 91 5.79 -12.15 -5.05
CA ARG A 91 6.95 -11.26 -4.89
C ARG A 91 6.91 -10.50 -3.57
N GLY A 92 5.73 -10.20 -3.04
CA GLY A 92 5.54 -9.50 -1.78
C GLY A 92 4.23 -8.74 -1.69
N LEU A 93 4.16 -7.80 -0.75
CA LEU A 93 2.98 -6.97 -0.52
C LEU A 93 3.19 -5.53 -0.99
N LEU A 94 2.27 -5.03 -1.81
CA LEU A 94 2.34 -3.69 -2.39
C LEU A 94 1.09 -2.89 -2.09
N CYS A 95 1.22 -1.56 -2.08
CA CYS A 95 0.04 -0.72 -2.06
C CYS A 95 -0.69 -0.75 -3.41
N ARG A 96 -1.99 -0.44 -3.43
CA ARG A 96 -2.80 -0.42 -4.68
C ARG A 96 -2.22 0.47 -5.78
N ARG A 97 -1.54 1.58 -5.43
CA ARG A 97 -0.90 2.47 -6.41
C ARG A 97 0.31 1.81 -7.06
N CYS A 98 1.20 1.19 -6.28
CA CYS A 98 2.38 0.54 -6.83
C CYS A 98 1.99 -0.71 -7.61
N ASN A 99 1.12 -1.55 -7.04
CA ASN A 99 0.67 -2.80 -7.66
C ASN A 99 -0.11 -2.54 -8.96
N GLY A 100 -1.21 -1.81 -8.89
CA GLY A 100 -2.16 -1.68 -10.00
C GLY A 100 -1.97 -0.46 -10.89
N ARG A 101 -0.91 0.34 -10.68
CA ARG A 101 -0.59 1.47 -11.56
C ARG A 101 0.85 1.48 -11.97
N LEU A 102 1.80 1.47 -11.03
CA LEU A 102 3.23 1.53 -11.37
C LEU A 102 3.67 0.27 -12.12
N LEU A 103 3.52 -0.91 -11.52
CA LEU A 103 3.94 -2.17 -12.15
C LEU A 103 3.11 -2.48 -13.41
N THR A 104 1.81 -2.23 -13.36
CA THR A 104 0.94 -2.38 -14.55
C THR A 104 1.35 -1.45 -15.69
N ALA A 105 1.65 -0.18 -15.43
CA ALA A 105 2.10 0.76 -16.47
C ALA A 105 3.47 0.39 -17.02
N ALA A 106 4.35 -0.16 -16.17
CA ALA A 106 5.62 -0.71 -16.59
C ALA A 106 5.51 -2.10 -17.25
N ARG A 107 4.32 -2.69 -17.31
CA ARG A 107 4.06 -4.05 -17.83
C ARG A 107 4.95 -5.11 -17.17
N ASP A 108 5.22 -4.94 -15.88
CA ASP A 108 6.18 -5.76 -15.12
C ASP A 108 7.60 -5.83 -15.73
N ASP A 109 7.99 -4.89 -16.61
CA ASP A 109 9.32 -4.83 -17.21
C ASP A 109 10.31 -4.06 -16.31
N PRO A 110 11.28 -4.74 -15.67
CA PRO A 110 12.28 -4.06 -14.85
C PRO A 110 13.18 -3.12 -15.65
N ALA A 111 13.42 -3.41 -16.94
CA ALA A 111 14.25 -2.55 -17.79
C ALA A 111 13.55 -1.21 -18.07
N LEU A 112 12.23 -1.21 -18.26
CA LEU A 112 11.45 0.02 -18.39
C LEU A 112 11.49 0.86 -17.11
N LEU A 113 11.40 0.22 -15.93
CA LEU A 113 11.51 0.94 -14.66
C LEU A 113 12.89 1.58 -14.45
N ARG A 114 13.98 0.89 -14.83
CA ARG A 114 15.34 1.46 -14.81
C ARG A 114 15.46 2.65 -15.75
N ARG A 115 15.01 2.50 -17.01
CA ARG A 115 14.98 3.60 -17.98
C ARG A 115 14.15 4.79 -17.50
N ALA A 116 13.06 4.54 -16.77
CA ALA A 116 12.26 5.61 -16.18
C ALA A 116 13.00 6.35 -15.07
N ALA A 117 13.77 5.65 -14.22
CA ALA A 117 14.66 6.29 -13.26
C ALA A 117 15.74 7.12 -13.98
N ASP A 118 16.41 6.53 -14.98
CA ASP A 118 17.43 7.22 -15.78
C ASP A 118 16.89 8.48 -16.48
N TYR A 119 15.64 8.45 -16.96
CA TYR A 119 14.96 9.59 -17.58
C TYR A 119 14.75 10.75 -16.59
N LEU A 120 14.45 10.44 -15.32
CA LEU A 120 14.26 11.44 -14.27
C LEU A 120 15.58 12.03 -13.77
N ASP A 121 16.66 11.25 -13.76
CA ASP A 121 17.98 11.72 -13.34
C ASP A 121 18.72 12.45 -14.48
N SER A 122 18.56 11.98 -15.72
CA SER A 122 19.19 12.52 -16.93
C SER A 122 18.14 13.00 -17.93
N HIS A 123 17.64 14.22 -17.71
CA HIS A 123 16.65 14.85 -18.57
C HIS A 123 17.12 14.92 -20.03
N PRO A 124 16.45 14.23 -20.99
CA PRO A 124 16.88 14.26 -22.38
C PRO A 124 16.86 15.67 -22.99
N ALA A 125 15.91 16.51 -22.58
CA ALA A 125 15.84 17.90 -23.03
C ALA A 125 17.12 18.69 -22.71
N THR A 126 17.62 18.58 -21.47
CA THR A 126 18.86 19.26 -21.06
C THR A 126 20.07 18.76 -21.86
N ARG A 127 20.16 17.44 -22.08
CA ARG A 127 21.27 16.84 -22.83
C ARG A 127 21.26 17.25 -24.30
N ILE A 128 20.08 17.26 -24.93
CA ILE A 128 19.92 17.55 -26.36
C ILE A 128 20.08 19.05 -26.64
N LEU A 129 19.55 19.92 -25.77
CA LEU A 129 19.54 21.37 -25.99
C LEU A 129 20.75 22.08 -25.38
N GLY A 130 21.55 21.39 -24.56
CA GLY A 130 22.71 21.96 -23.86
C GLY A 130 22.34 22.99 -22.78
N ARG A 131 21.05 23.17 -22.47
CA ARG A 131 20.55 24.09 -21.46
C ARG A 131 19.25 23.59 -20.86
N GLU A 132 18.88 24.14 -19.71
CA GLU A 132 17.60 23.85 -19.09
C GLU A 132 16.46 24.60 -19.79
N VAL A 133 15.31 23.95 -19.86
CA VAL A 133 14.06 24.52 -20.38
C VAL A 133 12.99 24.34 -19.32
N TYR A 134 12.38 25.45 -18.92
CA TYR A 134 11.33 25.47 -17.92
C TYR A 134 9.96 25.60 -18.58
N VAL A 135 8.95 24.97 -17.98
CA VAL A 135 7.55 25.21 -18.37
C VAL A 135 7.15 26.58 -17.82
N GLY A 136 6.89 27.54 -18.71
CA GLY A 136 6.62 28.94 -18.35
C GLY A 136 7.90 29.79 -18.30
N SER A 137 7.79 31.00 -17.74
CA SER A 137 8.86 32.02 -17.82
C SER A 137 9.97 31.88 -16.76
N ALA A 138 9.85 30.95 -15.82
CA ALA A 138 10.79 30.82 -14.69
C ALA A 138 10.78 29.39 -14.11
N PRO A 139 11.86 28.96 -13.41
CA PRO A 139 11.84 27.75 -12.62
C PRO A 139 10.67 27.76 -11.64
N MET A 140 9.80 26.75 -11.72
CA MET A 140 8.75 26.57 -10.72
C MET A 140 9.43 26.39 -9.37
N LYS A 141 9.23 27.31 -8.43
CA LYS A 141 9.64 27.09 -7.04
C LYS A 141 8.88 25.86 -6.52
N ARG A 142 9.55 24.72 -6.32
CA ARG A 142 9.08 23.65 -5.44
C ARG A 142 10.16 22.60 -5.15
N GLY A 143 10.70 22.65 -3.92
CA GLY A 143 10.92 21.56 -2.94
C GLY A 143 11.41 20.16 -3.33
N TYR A 144 11.77 19.89 -4.58
CA TYR A 144 12.37 18.65 -5.02
C TYR A 144 13.52 19.00 -5.97
N THR A 145 14.70 19.21 -5.39
CA THR A 145 15.94 19.22 -6.15
C THR A 145 16.25 17.78 -6.54
N SER A 146 16.31 17.52 -7.84
CA SER A 146 16.87 16.24 -8.33
C SER A 146 18.30 16.11 -7.79
N PRO A 147 18.70 14.96 -7.21
CA PRO A 147 20.07 14.74 -6.72
C PRO A 147 21.16 14.96 -7.79
N ALA A 148 20.80 14.86 -9.07
CA ALA A 148 21.70 15.14 -10.19
C ALA A 148 22.09 16.64 -10.33
N LEU A 149 21.38 17.55 -9.66
CA LEU A 149 21.71 18.98 -9.61
C LEU A 149 22.71 19.34 -8.49
N ASP A 150 22.82 18.51 -7.45
CA ASP A 150 23.65 18.82 -6.27
C ASP A 150 25.16 18.69 -6.56
N LYS A 151 25.53 17.84 -7.53
CA LYS A 151 26.93 17.63 -7.92
C LYS A 151 27.55 18.75 -8.78
N ARG A 152 26.82 19.84 -9.04
CA ARG A 152 27.33 21.00 -9.80
C ARG A 152 27.45 22.29 -8.97
N ILE A 153 27.19 22.22 -7.66
CA ILE A 153 27.27 23.37 -6.74
C ILE A 153 28.40 23.18 -5.71
N ALA A 154 29.02 22.01 -5.67
CA ALA A 154 30.21 21.73 -4.86
C ALA A 154 31.43 21.59 -5.77
N ASP A 155 31.88 22.70 -6.36
CA ASP A 155 33.24 22.96 -6.85
C ASP A 155 33.43 24.48 -7.02
#